data_AF-A0A7Y0BDN1-F1
#
_entry.id   AF-A0A7Y0BDN1-F1
#
_cell.length_a   1.000
_cell.length_b   1.000
_cell.length_c   1.000
_cell.angle_alpha   90.00
_cell.angle_beta   90.00
_cell.angle_gamma   90.00
#
_symmetry.space_group_name_H-M   'P 1'
#
loop_
_entity.id
_entity.type
_entity.pdbx_description
1 polymer ?
#
loop_
_entity_poly.entity_id
_entity_poly.type
_entity_poly.pdbx_seq_one_letter_code
_entity_poly.pdbx_strand_id
1 'polypeptide(L)'
;MPHVPASPADVLALFAAATHERAVDLAAPMGCAELDAYAAVLTAAGHPDAAVTAVEAHDDHDECQGHAVPAPVQLFDERGEYTPAPGTEYPFSVSDIARAASRLLGPDWLAESGYWGITGTLSGPYIGKFTLLIDEEGDLYIEFSRYAGDDWPEDPKLPDGVEHCDGGVFLVGASAPDGLDFLAAQVAAAVRAVTGR
;
A
#
# COMPACT_ATOMS: atom_id res chain seq x y z
N MET A 1 -16.14 -27.46 7.19
CA MET A 1 -15.21 -26.78 6.28
C MET A 1 -15.13 -25.33 6.73
N PRO A 2 -13.94 -24.80 7.09
CA PRO A 2 -13.81 -23.40 7.44
C PRO A 2 -14.11 -22.54 6.20
N HIS A 3 -14.94 -21.52 6.38
CA HIS A 3 -15.24 -20.53 5.34
C HIS A 3 -13.99 -19.68 5.16
N VAL A 4 -13.28 -19.83 4.04
CA VAL A 4 -12.18 -18.92 3.70
C VAL A 4 -12.83 -17.56 3.40
N PRO A 5 -12.43 -16.47 4.06
CA PRO A 5 -12.93 -15.15 3.71
C PRO A 5 -12.47 -14.82 2.28
N ALA A 6 -13.37 -14.27 1.47
CA ALA A 6 -13.04 -13.81 0.12
C ALA A 6 -11.89 -12.80 0.18
N SER A 7 -10.92 -12.91 -0.73
CA SER A 7 -9.85 -11.93 -0.81
C SER A 7 -10.43 -10.56 -1.22
N PRO A 8 -9.75 -9.44 -0.91
CA PRO A 8 -10.18 -8.13 -1.40
C PRO A 8 -10.36 -8.08 -2.92
N ALA A 9 -9.53 -8.81 -3.67
CA ALA A 9 -9.67 -8.94 -5.12
C ALA A 9 -10.96 -9.69 -5.51
N ASP A 10 -11.33 -10.75 -4.80
CA ASP A 10 -12.59 -11.47 -5.02
C ASP A 10 -13.80 -10.59 -4.74
N VAL A 11 -13.74 -9.75 -3.70
CA VAL A 11 -14.82 -8.80 -3.36
C VAL A 11 -14.97 -7.73 -4.45
N LEU A 12 -13.87 -7.15 -4.93
CA LEU A 12 -13.87 -6.18 -6.02
C LEU A 12 -14.39 -6.79 -7.32
N ALA A 13 -13.92 -7.99 -7.68
CA ALA A 13 -14.38 -8.71 -8.86
C ALA A 13 -15.89 -9.04 -8.77
N LEU A 14 -16.37 -9.47 -7.61
CA LEU A 14 -17.80 -9.75 -7.39
C LEU A 14 -18.64 -8.48 -7.51
N PHE A 15 -18.18 -7.37 -6.94
CA PHE A 15 -18.87 -6.08 -7.05
C PHE A 15 -18.93 -5.58 -8.50
N ALA A 16 -17.81 -5.64 -9.23
CA ALA A 16 -17.76 -5.23 -10.63
C ALA A 16 -18.64 -6.12 -11.52
N ALA A 17 -18.58 -7.45 -11.32
CA ALA A 17 -19.45 -8.39 -12.04
C ALA A 17 -20.95 -8.09 -11.80
N ALA A 18 -21.33 -7.72 -10.57
CA ALA A 18 -22.70 -7.40 -10.22
C ALA A 18 -23.19 -6.04 -10.77
N THR A 19 -22.28 -5.15 -11.17
CA THR A 19 -22.62 -3.76 -11.49
C THR A 19 -22.32 -3.33 -12.93
N HIS A 20 -21.43 -4.03 -13.65
CA HIS A 20 -20.98 -3.59 -14.98
C HIS A 20 -22.11 -3.43 -16.02
N GLU A 21 -23.12 -4.30 -16.01
CA GLU A 21 -24.28 -4.18 -16.92
C GLU A 21 -25.19 -2.98 -16.59
N ARG A 22 -25.02 -2.39 -15.40
CA ARG A 22 -25.79 -1.24 -14.90
C ARG A 22 -24.92 -0.01 -14.67
N ALA A 23 -23.75 0.04 -15.32
CA ALA A 23 -22.76 1.08 -15.10
C ALA A 23 -23.34 2.49 -15.30
N VAL A 24 -24.17 2.69 -16.33
CA VAL A 24 -24.88 3.96 -16.60
C VAL A 24 -25.83 4.35 -15.47
N ASP A 25 -26.72 3.43 -15.07
CA ASP A 25 -27.72 3.69 -14.02
C ASP A 25 -27.06 4.07 -12.68
N LEU A 26 -25.94 3.43 -12.38
CA LEU A 26 -25.18 3.63 -11.14
C LEU A 26 -24.34 4.90 -11.17
N ALA A 27 -23.81 5.27 -12.34
CA ALA A 27 -23.03 6.48 -12.54
C ALA A 27 -23.90 7.75 -12.51
N ALA A 28 -25.14 7.70 -12.98
CA ALA A 28 -26.02 8.87 -13.11
C ALA A 28 -26.18 9.74 -11.83
N PRO A 29 -26.28 9.20 -10.61
CA PRO A 29 -26.36 10.02 -9.39
C PRO A 29 -25.00 10.39 -8.77
N MET A 30 -23.87 9.88 -9.28
CA MET A 30 -22.55 10.05 -8.67
C MET A 30 -21.99 11.46 -8.90
N GLY A 31 -21.24 11.98 -7.94
CA GLY A 31 -20.36 13.12 -8.19
C GLY A 31 -19.08 12.72 -8.94
N CYS A 32 -18.34 13.70 -9.45
CA CYS A 32 -17.12 13.49 -10.26
C CYS A 32 -16.10 12.54 -9.60
N ALA A 33 -15.79 12.73 -8.32
CA ALA A 33 -14.84 11.88 -7.58
C ALA A 33 -15.35 10.44 -7.37
N GLU A 34 -16.66 10.26 -7.22
CA GLU A 34 -17.29 8.94 -7.05
C GLU A 34 -17.30 8.19 -8.39
N LEU A 35 -17.55 8.90 -9.49
CA LEU A 35 -17.48 8.37 -10.84
C LEU A 35 -16.06 7.89 -11.20
N ASP A 36 -15.03 8.70 -10.91
CA ASP A 36 -13.64 8.33 -11.16
C ASP A 36 -13.25 7.06 -10.38
N ALA A 37 -13.65 6.98 -9.10
CA ALA A 37 -13.42 5.80 -8.27
C ALA A 37 -14.17 4.56 -8.81
N TYR A 38 -15.42 4.73 -9.25
CA TYR A 38 -16.22 3.64 -9.81
C TYR A 38 -15.63 3.12 -11.13
N ALA A 39 -15.23 4.02 -12.04
CA ALA A 39 -14.57 3.70 -13.29
C ALA A 39 -13.24 2.96 -13.06
N ALA A 40 -12.46 3.36 -12.03
CA ALA A 40 -11.24 2.66 -11.64
C ALA A 40 -11.50 1.23 -11.15
N VAL A 41 -12.54 1.02 -10.35
CA VAL A 41 -12.93 -0.34 -9.87
C VAL A 41 -13.35 -1.23 -11.03
N LEU A 42 -14.20 -0.75 -11.94
CA LEU A 42 -14.62 -1.51 -13.12
C LEU A 42 -13.41 -1.89 -13.99
N THR A 43 -12.49 -0.94 -14.20
CA THR A 43 -11.27 -1.17 -14.99
C THR A 43 -10.36 -2.20 -14.31
N ALA A 44 -10.10 -2.06 -13.01
CA ALA A 44 -9.25 -2.99 -12.24
C ALA A 44 -9.83 -4.42 -12.20
N ALA A 45 -11.15 -4.56 -12.29
CA ALA A 45 -11.84 -5.84 -12.36
C ALA A 45 -11.94 -6.43 -13.78
N GLY A 46 -11.34 -5.79 -14.79
CA GLY A 46 -11.35 -6.28 -16.17
C GLY A 46 -12.58 -5.89 -16.99
N HIS A 47 -13.31 -4.84 -16.60
CA HIS A 47 -14.45 -4.29 -17.32
C HIS A 47 -14.21 -2.85 -17.82
N PRO A 48 -13.16 -2.60 -18.63
CA PRO A 48 -12.83 -1.24 -19.10
C PRO A 48 -13.93 -0.61 -19.96
N ASP A 49 -14.64 -1.39 -20.77
CA ASP A 49 -15.74 -0.87 -21.61
C ASP A 49 -16.91 -0.33 -20.76
N ALA A 50 -17.20 -0.99 -19.63
CA ALA A 50 -18.20 -0.52 -18.69
C ALA A 50 -17.76 0.77 -17.96
N ALA A 51 -16.46 0.90 -17.67
CA ALA A 51 -15.89 2.13 -17.12
C ALA A 51 -16.02 3.30 -18.11
N VAL A 52 -15.69 3.09 -19.39
CA VAL A 52 -15.90 4.07 -20.47
C VAL A 52 -17.37 4.48 -20.54
N THR A 53 -18.27 3.50 -20.57
CA THR A 53 -19.72 3.75 -20.66
C THR A 53 -20.24 4.55 -19.46
N ALA A 54 -19.74 4.28 -18.26
CA ALA A 54 -20.09 5.04 -17.06
C ALA A 54 -19.65 6.51 -17.16
N VAL A 55 -18.44 6.76 -17.64
CA VAL A 55 -17.88 8.11 -17.81
C VAL A 55 -18.62 8.88 -18.91
N GLU A 56 -18.83 8.26 -20.08
CA GLU A 56 -19.55 8.89 -21.20
C GLU A 56 -20.99 9.27 -20.84
N ALA A 57 -21.66 8.48 -19.99
CA ALA A 57 -23.00 8.79 -19.51
C ALA A 57 -23.05 10.04 -18.60
N HIS A 58 -21.91 10.49 -18.10
CA HIS A 58 -21.77 11.64 -17.21
C HIS A 58 -21.24 12.89 -17.94
N ASP A 59 -20.66 12.73 -19.13
CA ASP A 59 -20.06 13.81 -19.94
C ASP A 59 -21.07 14.89 -20.41
N ASP A 60 -22.38 14.62 -20.35
CA ASP A 60 -23.44 15.58 -20.71
C ASP A 60 -23.60 16.72 -19.67
N HIS A 61 -22.90 16.66 -18.54
CA HIS A 61 -22.87 17.73 -17.54
C HIS A 61 -21.71 18.72 -17.78
N ASP A 62 -22.02 20.01 -17.98
CA ASP A 62 -21.03 21.08 -18.20
C ASP A 62 -19.94 21.16 -17.10
N GLU A 63 -20.23 20.69 -15.89
CA GLU A 63 -19.30 20.65 -14.75
C GLU A 63 -18.32 19.45 -14.79
N CYS A 64 -18.56 18.49 -15.70
CA CYS A 64 -17.87 17.20 -15.77
C CYS A 64 -17.01 17.06 -17.04
N GLN A 65 -16.79 18.15 -17.80
CA GLN A 65 -15.92 18.08 -18.97
C GLN A 65 -14.46 17.75 -18.57
N GLY A 66 -13.94 16.63 -19.08
CA GLY A 66 -12.54 16.25 -18.93
C GLY A 66 -12.26 15.00 -18.10
N HIS A 67 -13.26 14.18 -17.80
CA HIS A 67 -13.04 12.88 -17.18
C HIS A 67 -12.21 11.95 -18.08
N ALA A 68 -10.96 11.76 -17.67
CA ALA A 68 -10.10 10.64 -18.03
C ALA A 68 -10.70 9.31 -17.58
N VAL A 69 -11.05 8.36 -18.46
CA VAL A 69 -11.04 6.95 -18.01
C VAL A 69 -9.60 6.68 -17.54
N PRO A 70 -9.37 6.43 -16.25
CA PRO A 70 -8.01 6.22 -15.78
C PRO A 70 -7.43 5.04 -16.53
N ALA A 71 -6.17 5.15 -16.98
CA ALA A 71 -5.47 3.98 -17.46
C ALA A 71 -5.56 2.89 -16.37
N PRO A 72 -5.74 1.61 -16.74
CA PRO A 72 -5.88 0.53 -15.77
C PRO A 72 -4.78 0.62 -14.73
N VAL A 73 -5.16 0.92 -13.49
CA VAL A 73 -4.24 0.81 -12.38
C VAL A 73 -4.16 -0.67 -12.06
N GLN A 74 -3.07 -1.33 -12.43
CA GLN A 74 -2.78 -2.68 -11.97
C GLN A 74 -2.52 -2.65 -10.47
N LEU A 75 -3.60 -2.77 -9.68
CA LEU A 75 -3.54 -2.84 -8.22
C LEU A 75 -3.01 -4.18 -7.72
N PHE A 76 -2.89 -5.18 -8.59
CA PHE A 76 -2.39 -6.50 -8.26
C PHE A 76 -1.44 -6.97 -9.36
N ASP A 77 -0.37 -7.66 -8.96
CA ASP A 77 0.57 -8.29 -9.90
C ASP A 77 0.03 -9.63 -10.45
N GLU A 78 0.82 -10.30 -11.28
CA GLU A 78 0.47 -11.61 -11.87
C GLU A 78 0.24 -12.71 -10.82
N ARG A 79 0.65 -12.49 -9.58
CA ARG A 79 0.48 -13.41 -8.44
C ARG A 79 -0.72 -13.06 -7.58
N GLY A 80 -1.47 -12.01 -7.93
CA GLY A 80 -2.59 -11.51 -7.14
C GLY A 80 -2.14 -10.70 -5.92
N GLU A 81 -0.89 -10.25 -5.89
CA GLU A 81 -0.37 -9.47 -4.78
C GLU A 81 -0.55 -7.96 -4.99
N TYR A 82 -1.02 -7.28 -3.95
CA TYR A 82 -1.34 -5.84 -4.04
C TYR A 82 -0.13 -4.96 -4.38
N THR A 83 -0.24 -4.15 -5.42
CA THR A 83 0.78 -3.19 -5.88
C THR A 83 0.15 -1.79 -5.89
N PRO A 84 0.44 -0.94 -4.88
CA PRO A 84 -0.15 0.38 -4.79
C PRO A 84 0.34 1.27 -5.93
N ALA A 85 -0.57 2.02 -6.53
CA ALA A 85 -0.20 3.11 -7.41
C ALA A 85 0.16 4.37 -6.60
N PRO A 86 1.01 5.24 -7.15
CA PRO A 86 1.31 6.51 -6.53
C PRO A 86 0.06 7.36 -6.24
N GLY A 87 -0.08 7.86 -5.02
CA GLY A 87 -1.08 8.87 -4.64
C GLY A 87 -0.75 10.28 -5.18
N THR A 88 -1.72 11.19 -5.07
CA THR A 88 -1.62 12.55 -5.63
C THR A 88 -0.87 13.55 -4.74
N GLU A 89 -1.04 13.44 -3.41
CA GLU A 89 -0.35 14.30 -2.43
C GLU A 89 0.85 13.59 -1.81
N TYR A 90 0.65 12.32 -1.42
CA TYR A 90 1.70 11.43 -0.94
C TYR A 90 1.76 10.21 -1.86
N PRO A 91 2.88 10.01 -2.60
CA PRO A 91 3.05 8.88 -3.50
C PRO A 91 2.72 7.54 -2.87
N PHE A 92 3.14 7.27 -1.64
CA PHE A 92 2.88 5.98 -0.99
C PHE A 92 2.56 6.16 0.49
N SER A 93 1.65 5.33 1.00
CA SER A 93 1.39 5.27 2.44
C SER A 93 2.52 4.53 3.16
N VAL A 94 2.71 4.78 4.46
CA VAL A 94 3.71 4.05 5.26
C VAL A 94 3.39 2.55 5.30
N SER A 95 2.10 2.21 5.30
CA SER A 95 1.62 0.83 5.14
C SER A 95 2.08 0.17 3.84
N ASP A 96 2.14 0.91 2.73
CA ASP A 96 2.62 0.39 1.45
C ASP A 96 4.11 0.09 1.49
N ILE A 97 4.88 0.97 2.13
CA ILE A 97 6.32 0.77 2.35
C ILE A 97 6.56 -0.49 3.20
N ALA A 98 5.81 -0.67 4.30
CA ALA A 98 5.89 -1.87 5.12
C ALA A 98 5.56 -3.13 4.29
N ARG A 99 4.50 -3.10 3.49
CA ARG A 99 4.11 -4.24 2.63
C ARG A 99 5.16 -4.57 1.58
N ALA A 100 5.74 -3.57 0.93
CA ALA A 100 6.82 -3.77 -0.02
C ALA A 100 8.08 -4.33 0.68
N ALA A 101 8.40 -3.82 1.88
CA ALA A 101 9.54 -4.30 2.67
C ALA A 101 9.38 -5.76 3.12
N SER A 102 8.18 -6.19 3.53
CA SER A 102 7.95 -7.59 3.94
C SER A 102 8.24 -8.58 2.81
N ARG A 103 7.88 -8.23 1.56
CA ARG A 103 8.22 -9.04 0.38
C ARG A 103 9.72 -9.19 0.20
N LEU A 104 10.47 -8.10 0.39
CA LEU A 104 11.93 -8.12 0.29
C LEU A 104 12.55 -8.92 1.41
N LEU A 105 11.99 -8.90 2.63
CA LEU A 105 12.47 -9.64 3.79
C LEU A 105 12.23 -11.16 3.67
N GLY A 106 11.18 -11.57 2.97
CA GLY A 106 10.93 -12.97 2.60
C GLY A 106 9.61 -13.52 3.15
N PRO A 107 9.32 -14.82 2.90
CA PRO A 107 7.99 -15.40 3.13
C PRO A 107 7.57 -15.51 4.60
N ASP A 108 8.53 -15.45 5.53
CA ASP A 108 8.26 -15.50 6.97
C ASP A 108 7.89 -14.12 7.56
N TRP A 109 7.84 -13.09 6.71
CA TRP A 109 7.53 -11.73 7.11
C TRP A 109 6.14 -11.32 6.65
N LEU A 110 5.40 -10.71 7.56
CA LEU A 110 4.07 -10.17 7.34
C LEU A 110 4.08 -8.66 7.57
N ALA A 111 3.27 -7.95 6.80
CA ALA A 111 2.99 -6.54 6.98
C ALA A 111 1.51 -6.32 7.27
N GLU A 112 1.22 -5.57 8.32
CA GLU A 112 -0.14 -5.11 8.66
C GLU A 112 -0.22 -3.61 8.49
N SER A 113 -1.32 -3.14 7.90
CA SER A 113 -1.62 -1.72 7.83
C SER A 113 -2.08 -1.21 9.18
N GLY A 114 -1.48 -0.12 9.64
CA GLY A 114 -1.94 0.58 10.84
C GLY A 114 -3.03 1.59 10.54
N TYR A 115 -3.24 2.55 11.45
CA TYR A 115 -4.31 3.54 11.32
C TYR A 115 -4.14 4.37 10.05
N TRP A 116 -5.18 4.41 9.22
CA TRP A 116 -5.28 5.26 8.01
C TRP A 116 -4.07 5.21 7.06
N GLY A 117 -3.29 4.12 7.08
CA GLY A 117 -2.11 3.97 6.23
C GLY A 117 -0.87 4.76 6.68
N ILE A 118 -0.96 5.59 7.73
CA ILE A 118 0.16 6.41 8.23
C ILE A 118 1.17 5.62 9.06
N THR A 119 0.82 4.40 9.46
CA THR A 119 1.75 3.45 10.08
C THR A 119 1.66 2.09 9.41
N GLY A 120 2.69 1.27 9.56
CA GLY A 120 2.71 -0.12 9.10
C GLY A 120 3.54 -0.99 10.04
N THR A 121 3.06 -2.20 10.33
CA THR A 121 3.75 -3.11 11.26
C THR A 121 4.32 -4.29 10.51
N LEU A 122 5.62 -4.53 10.66
CA LEU A 122 6.28 -5.76 10.23
C LEU A 122 6.37 -6.75 11.39
N SER A 123 5.99 -7.99 11.13
CA SER A 123 6.16 -9.13 12.05
C SER A 123 6.87 -10.26 11.31
N GLY A 124 7.93 -10.79 11.91
CA GLY A 124 8.74 -11.87 11.34
C GLY A 124 8.80 -13.09 12.27
N PRO A 125 9.85 -13.93 12.17
CA PRO A 125 10.05 -15.10 13.03
C PRO A 125 10.50 -14.76 14.47
N TYR A 126 10.22 -13.53 14.91
CA TYR A 126 10.65 -12.95 16.18
C TYR A 126 9.43 -12.59 17.04
N ILE A 127 9.64 -12.45 18.35
CA ILE A 127 8.67 -11.90 19.30
C ILE A 127 8.50 -10.40 19.03
N GLY A 128 9.62 -9.70 18.82
CA GLY A 128 9.65 -8.30 18.46
C GLY A 128 8.98 -8.02 17.12
N LYS A 129 8.30 -6.88 17.07
CA LYS A 129 7.68 -6.30 15.87
C LYS A 129 8.36 -4.97 15.54
N PHE A 130 8.26 -4.57 14.28
CA PHE A 130 8.75 -3.27 13.81
C PHE A 130 7.58 -2.42 13.38
N THR A 131 7.44 -1.22 13.92
CA THR A 131 6.41 -0.26 13.53
C THR A 131 7.05 0.85 12.71
N LEU A 132 6.64 0.98 11.46
CA LEU A 132 7.00 2.10 10.60
C LEU A 132 6.05 3.26 10.87
N LEU A 133 6.59 4.46 10.99
CA LEU A 133 5.87 5.73 11.17
C LEU A 133 6.73 6.90 10.68
N ILE A 134 6.15 8.09 10.63
CA ILE A 134 6.87 9.35 10.39
C ILE A 134 7.05 10.05 11.74
N ASP A 135 8.27 10.45 12.08
CA ASP A 135 8.56 11.17 13.32
C ASP A 135 8.20 12.67 13.24
N GLU A 136 8.60 13.46 14.24
CA GLU A 136 8.27 14.89 14.30
C GLU A 136 9.05 15.74 13.31
N GLU A 137 10.21 15.26 12.84
CA GLU A 137 11.04 15.86 11.81
C GLU A 137 10.60 15.51 10.39
N GLY A 138 9.75 14.49 10.23
CA GLY A 138 9.27 14.03 8.93
C GLY A 138 10.08 12.87 8.35
N ASP A 139 10.96 12.26 9.14
CA ASP A 139 11.79 11.13 8.73
C ASP A 139 11.04 9.81 8.88
N LEU A 140 11.38 8.84 8.02
CA LEU A 140 10.83 7.49 8.11
C LEU A 140 11.50 6.72 9.26
N TYR A 141 10.74 6.54 10.33
CA TYR A 141 11.14 5.94 11.58
C TYR A 141 10.67 4.49 11.69
N ILE A 142 11.51 3.63 12.26
CA ILE A 142 11.24 2.21 12.53
C ILE A 142 11.39 1.97 14.04
N GLU A 143 10.26 1.91 14.72
CA GLU A 143 10.18 1.56 16.15
C GLU A 143 10.31 0.05 16.35
N PHE A 144 11.05 -0.38 17.37
CA PHE A 144 11.02 -1.78 17.80
C PHE A 144 11.40 -1.95 19.27
N SER A 145 10.85 -2.99 19.88
CA SER A 145 11.25 -3.44 21.21
C SER A 145 12.09 -4.71 21.12
N ARG A 146 13.18 -4.74 21.87
CA ARG A 146 14.06 -5.91 21.98
C ARG A 146 13.51 -6.87 23.03
N TYR A 147 13.37 -8.14 22.66
CA TYR A 147 13.05 -9.21 23.60
C TYR A 147 14.23 -10.16 23.74
N ALA A 148 14.51 -10.62 24.96
CA ALA A 148 15.64 -11.51 25.24
C ALA A 148 15.59 -12.84 24.48
N GLY A 149 14.42 -13.24 23.96
CA GLY A 149 14.25 -14.47 23.16
C GLY A 149 14.51 -14.29 21.66
N ASP A 150 14.76 -13.07 21.18
CA ASP A 150 14.95 -12.80 19.75
C ASP A 150 16.41 -12.88 19.29
N ASP A 151 17.36 -12.95 20.24
CA ASP A 151 18.80 -13.05 19.99
C ASP A 151 19.37 -11.99 19.02
N TRP A 152 18.78 -10.78 19.01
CA TRP A 152 19.25 -9.67 18.16
C TRP A 152 20.61 -9.12 18.62
N PRO A 153 21.51 -8.73 17.69
CA PRO A 153 22.79 -8.11 18.03
C PRO A 153 22.61 -6.86 18.91
N GLU A 154 23.36 -6.74 20.01
CA GLU A 154 23.29 -5.56 20.89
C GLU A 154 23.72 -4.26 20.17
N ASP A 155 24.75 -4.36 19.34
CA ASP A 155 25.33 -3.25 18.55
C ASP A 155 25.31 -3.62 17.05
N PRO A 156 24.15 -3.54 16.39
CA PRO A 156 24.02 -3.91 14.99
C PRO A 156 24.73 -2.89 14.10
N LYS A 157 25.50 -3.37 13.11
CA LYS A 157 26.07 -2.48 12.10
C LYS A 157 24.97 -2.04 11.13
N LEU A 158 24.49 -0.81 11.30
CA LEU A 158 23.47 -0.23 10.43
C LEU A 158 24.01 0.07 9.01
N PRO A 159 23.15 0.01 7.98
CA PRO A 159 23.51 0.42 6.62
C PRO A 159 23.65 1.94 6.51
N ASP A 160 24.29 2.41 5.44
CA ASP A 160 24.47 3.84 5.19
C ASP A 160 23.11 4.55 5.08
N GLY A 161 23.00 5.73 5.71
CA GLY A 161 21.75 6.49 5.77
C GLY A 161 20.74 5.97 6.79
N VAL A 162 21.14 5.10 7.72
CA VAL A 162 20.30 4.64 8.83
C VAL A 162 20.99 4.95 10.15
N GLU A 163 20.28 5.63 11.04
CA GLU A 163 20.82 6.09 12.31
C GLU A 163 20.01 5.57 13.51
N HIS A 164 20.70 5.38 14.63
CA HIS A 164 20.08 5.00 15.89
C HIS A 164 19.33 6.16 16.52
N CYS A 165 18.24 5.84 17.20
CA CYS A 165 17.45 6.76 18.01
C CYS A 165 16.84 6.00 19.19
N ASP A 166 16.21 6.73 20.11
CA ASP A 166 15.59 6.14 21.29
C ASP A 166 14.40 5.27 20.89
N GLY A 167 14.55 3.95 21.00
CA GLY A 167 13.49 2.97 20.70
C GLY A 167 13.44 2.48 19.25
N GLY A 168 14.43 2.82 18.42
CA GLY A 168 14.39 2.42 17.01
C GLY A 168 15.58 2.83 16.16
N VAL A 169 15.31 2.98 14.87
CA VAL A 169 16.19 3.59 13.87
C VAL A 169 15.38 4.48 12.93
N PHE A 170 15.99 5.48 12.32
CA PHE A 170 15.37 6.29 11.27
C PHE A 170 16.22 6.30 9.99
N LEU A 171 15.57 6.53 8.85
CA LEU A 171 16.22 6.60 7.55
C LEU A 171 16.53 8.06 7.19
N VAL A 172 17.80 8.43 7.27
CA VAL A 172 18.29 9.80 7.03
C VAL A 172 17.99 10.22 5.59
N GLY A 173 17.20 11.29 5.45
CA GLY A 173 16.88 11.88 4.15
C GLY A 173 15.94 11.03 3.29
N ALA A 174 15.34 9.99 3.86
CA ALA A 174 14.28 9.25 3.18
C ALA A 174 13.07 10.16 2.96
N SER A 175 12.57 10.18 1.74
CA SER A 175 11.51 11.08 1.33
C SER A 175 10.59 10.41 0.31
N ALA A 176 9.35 10.89 0.21
CA ALA A 176 8.38 10.31 -0.72
C ALA A 176 8.86 10.28 -2.20
N PRO A 177 9.63 11.26 -2.71
CA PRO A 177 10.21 11.22 -4.05
C PRO A 177 11.17 10.05 -4.33
N ASP A 178 11.73 9.40 -3.31
CA ASP A 178 12.67 8.29 -3.50
C ASP A 178 11.99 7.04 -4.09
N GLY A 179 10.66 6.95 -3.95
CA GLY A 179 9.85 5.88 -4.52
C GLY A 179 9.77 4.63 -3.64
N LEU A 180 8.70 3.85 -3.83
CA LEU A 180 8.34 2.72 -2.99
C LEU A 180 9.45 1.67 -2.87
N ASP A 181 10.02 1.25 -4.01
CA ASP A 181 11.01 0.16 -4.03
C ASP A 181 12.29 0.54 -3.29
N PHE A 182 12.74 1.79 -3.42
CA PHE A 182 13.92 2.28 -2.71
C PHE A 182 13.68 2.35 -1.21
N LEU A 183 12.58 2.96 -0.78
CA LEU A 183 12.21 3.07 0.63
C LEU A 183 12.03 1.68 1.26
N ALA A 184 11.35 0.76 0.56
CA ALA A 184 11.17 -0.61 1.01
C ALA A 184 12.50 -1.36 1.16
N ALA A 185 13.45 -1.16 0.24
CA ALA A 185 14.77 -1.76 0.32
C ALA A 185 15.57 -1.24 1.51
N GLN A 186 15.51 0.06 1.79
CA GLN A 186 16.16 0.68 2.96
C GLN A 186 15.56 0.15 4.27
N VAL A 187 14.22 0.07 4.38
CA VAL A 187 13.54 -0.54 5.54
C VAL A 187 13.98 -1.99 5.72
N ALA A 188 13.96 -2.79 4.65
CA ALA A 188 14.36 -4.19 4.72
C ALA A 188 15.82 -4.32 5.15
N ALA A 189 16.73 -3.50 4.64
CA ALA A 189 18.14 -3.49 5.04
C ALA A 189 18.32 -3.11 6.51
N ALA A 190 17.58 -2.12 7.02
CA ALA A 190 17.60 -1.72 8.41
C ALA A 190 17.11 -2.85 9.33
N VAL A 191 15.98 -3.47 9.00
CA VAL A 191 15.43 -4.62 9.75
C VAL A 191 16.41 -5.80 9.77
N ARG A 192 17.04 -6.10 8.63
CA ARG A 192 18.09 -7.13 8.54
C ARG A 192 19.29 -6.84 9.43
N ALA A 193 19.76 -5.59 9.43
CA ALA A 193 20.86 -5.17 10.30
C ALA A 193 20.51 -5.32 11.78
N VAL A 194 19.32 -4.84 12.19
CA VAL A 194 18.84 -4.93 13.58
C VAL A 194 18.68 -6.38 14.05
N THR A 195 18.20 -7.26 13.17
CA THR A 195 17.96 -8.68 13.49
C THR A 195 19.15 -9.60 13.25
N GLY A 196 20.19 -9.12 12.55
CA GLY A 196 21.38 -9.88 12.18
C GLY A 196 21.15 -10.94 11.09
N ARG A 197 20.12 -10.82 10.26
CA ARG A 197 19.75 -11.80 9.22
C ARG A 197 19.38 -11.17 7.89
#